data_AF-A0A6I3LRS9-F1
#
_entry.id   AF-A0A6I3LRS9-F1
#
_cell.length_a   1.000
_cell.length_b   1.000
_cell.length_c   1.000
_cell.angle_alpha   90.00
_cell.angle_beta   90.00
_cell.angle_gamma   90.00
#
_symmetry.space_group_name_H-M   'P 1'
#
loop_
_entity.id
_entity.type
_entity.pdbx_description
1 polymer ?
#
loop_
_entity_poly.entity_id
_entity_poly.type
_entity_poly.pdbx_seq_one_letter_code
_entity_poly.pdbx_strand_id
1 'polypeptide(L)'
;MNKILLLLIASFIFPKCISQTLESNREKIETAKTELKEANKNFSTCIVKSDLKLCVDELIKNGTNEYKKYSIGGVLYEIDADQSFKLHEEAYLSNTNDKYFLLEYAIELHRKGKYTEAAKLYERYSENTPKDVRAYAWLSDCYINTGEIEKSLLNWRKTNHAENHISIDNAMFIIYGKTTQIKTRSDLRSEIDKGKTSSFYPLLFLDKNWETDWWNTHTQQYFLDEDIKLAQAKLGETNPDFKIIKAYFKIKELEEIGQSEEIKKVLIENKIILENNPIPAFGEFSSDLLRISFVNKFLNENEFYTKRGNELLDLANKTKDKDLLNIYAYLQASVNGTVNPEIDKLGWKEFKDERFVQSYFSAKANDLKYNDIELNEALKDFPNSSYLFWLKAKCAKLENRPVRQNLIELIKREFKTFGTDPNKYSYRLKSYMGTLEVEKT
;
A
#
# COMPACT_ATOMS: atom_id res chain seq x y z
N MET A 1 33.78 -28.35 -69.92
CA MET A 1 32.75 -29.34 -69.50
C MET A 1 33.46 -30.40 -68.68
N ASN A 2 33.20 -30.71 -67.41
CA ASN A 2 32.17 -30.31 -66.44
C ASN A 2 32.83 -30.28 -65.05
N LYS A 3 32.53 -29.23 -64.27
CA LYS A 3 32.80 -29.16 -62.84
C LYS A 3 31.68 -29.93 -62.12
N ILE A 4 32.02 -30.91 -61.29
CA ILE A 4 31.07 -31.50 -60.35
C ILE A 4 31.37 -30.92 -58.97
N LEU A 5 30.37 -30.20 -58.48
CA LEU A 5 30.30 -29.40 -57.26
C LEU A 5 30.08 -30.34 -56.08
N LEU A 6 31.03 -30.39 -55.13
CA LEU A 6 30.80 -31.02 -53.82
C LEU A 6 29.92 -30.07 -52.99
N LEU A 7 28.68 -30.48 -52.71
CA LEU A 7 27.80 -29.82 -51.75
C LEU A 7 28.17 -30.27 -50.33
N LEU A 8 28.80 -29.37 -49.56
CA LEU A 8 28.95 -29.48 -48.12
C LEU A 8 27.62 -29.05 -47.46
N ILE A 9 26.82 -30.03 -47.02
CA ILE A 9 25.66 -29.78 -46.18
C ILE A 9 26.18 -29.56 -44.75
N ALA A 10 26.35 -28.29 -44.38
CA ALA A 10 26.57 -27.89 -43.00
C ALA A 10 25.23 -27.95 -42.25
N SER A 11 24.97 -29.07 -41.60
CA SER A 11 23.88 -29.21 -40.65
C SER A 11 24.16 -28.34 -39.42
N PHE A 12 23.63 -27.12 -39.38
CA PHE A 12 23.53 -26.33 -38.16
C PHE A 12 22.53 -27.01 -37.22
N ILE A 13 23.04 -27.92 -36.38
CA ILE A 13 22.32 -28.40 -35.20
C ILE A 13 22.33 -27.23 -34.21
N PHE A 14 21.32 -26.37 -34.28
CA PHE A 14 21.01 -25.48 -33.15
C PHE A 14 20.70 -26.39 -31.96
N PRO A 15 21.40 -26.26 -30.81
CA PRO A 15 20.93 -26.89 -29.60
C PRO A 15 19.57 -26.27 -29.32
N LYS A 16 18.49 -27.05 -29.49
CA LYS A 16 17.24 -26.76 -28.79
C LYS A 16 17.64 -26.72 -27.33
N CYS A 17 17.73 -25.52 -26.74
CA CYS A 17 17.64 -25.37 -25.30
C CYS A 17 16.39 -26.16 -24.91
N ILE A 18 16.57 -27.34 -24.34
CA ILE A 18 15.51 -28.07 -23.68
C ILE A 18 15.14 -27.16 -22.53
N SER A 19 14.09 -26.35 -22.70
CA SER A 19 13.51 -25.59 -21.60
C SER A 19 13.17 -26.61 -20.53
N GLN A 20 13.97 -26.61 -19.45
CA GLN A 20 13.78 -27.56 -18.36
C GLN A 20 12.44 -27.24 -17.73
N THR A 21 11.50 -28.17 -17.83
CA THR A 21 10.18 -28.05 -17.23
C THR A 21 10.33 -27.83 -15.73
N LEU A 22 9.66 -26.81 -15.19
CA LEU A 22 9.71 -26.54 -13.76
C LEU A 22 9.01 -27.64 -12.97
N GLU A 23 9.61 -28.02 -11.85
CA GLU A 23 9.07 -28.99 -10.91
C GLU A 23 8.03 -28.34 -9.99
N SER A 24 7.12 -29.17 -9.48
CA SER A 24 6.07 -28.75 -8.56
C SER A 24 6.15 -29.57 -7.27
N ASN A 25 6.94 -29.14 -6.28
CA ASN A 25 7.07 -29.85 -5.00
C ASN A 25 6.01 -29.43 -3.96
N ARG A 26 4.75 -29.28 -4.39
CA ARG A 26 3.65 -28.81 -3.53
C ARG A 26 3.48 -29.65 -2.26
N GLU A 27 3.55 -30.98 -2.37
CA GLU A 27 3.38 -31.89 -1.23
C GLU A 27 4.45 -31.69 -0.15
N LYS A 28 5.70 -31.41 -0.55
CA LYS A 28 6.79 -31.13 0.39
C LYS A 28 6.60 -29.78 1.09
N ILE A 29 6.07 -28.78 0.38
CA ILE A 29 5.69 -27.49 0.96
C ILE A 29 4.56 -27.67 2.00
N GLU A 30 3.52 -28.44 1.68
CA GLU A 30 2.43 -28.69 2.63
C GLU A 30 2.88 -29.51 3.86
N THR A 31 3.83 -30.44 3.66
CA THR A 31 4.48 -31.16 4.76
C THR A 31 5.26 -30.20 5.66
N ALA A 32 6.07 -29.32 5.07
CA ALA A 32 6.82 -28.31 5.82
C ALA A 32 5.91 -27.36 6.62
N LYS A 33 4.79 -26.89 6.03
CA LYS A 33 3.78 -26.09 6.74
C LYS A 33 3.18 -26.84 7.93
N THR A 34 2.89 -28.13 7.76
CA THR A 34 2.37 -28.98 8.83
C THR A 34 3.36 -29.10 9.98
N GLU A 35 4.64 -29.34 9.67
CA GLU A 35 5.72 -29.41 10.66
C GLU A 35 5.95 -28.06 11.37
N LEU A 36 5.74 -26.94 10.67
CA LEU A 36 5.88 -25.59 11.22
C LEU A 36 4.65 -25.10 12.01
N LYS A 37 3.58 -25.89 12.12
CA LYS A 37 2.32 -25.46 12.73
C LYS A 37 2.50 -24.91 14.15
N GLU A 38 3.26 -25.59 15.01
CA GLU A 38 3.48 -25.14 16.39
C GLU A 38 4.41 -23.92 16.44
N ALA A 39 5.47 -23.89 15.61
CA ALA A 39 6.35 -22.73 15.51
C ALA A 39 5.59 -21.46 15.06
N ASN A 40 4.71 -21.59 14.06
CA ASN A 40 3.86 -20.51 13.59
C ASN A 40 2.86 -20.04 14.66
N LYS A 41 2.25 -20.96 15.41
CA LYS A 41 1.36 -20.62 16.53
C LYS A 41 2.11 -19.86 17.63
N ASN A 42 3.32 -20.31 17.98
CA ASN A 42 4.18 -19.63 18.95
C ASN A 42 4.58 -18.25 18.45
N PHE A 43 4.95 -18.12 17.18
CA PHE A 43 5.25 -16.84 16.55
C PHE A 43 4.05 -15.89 16.57
N SER A 44 2.86 -16.32 16.16
CA SER A 44 1.64 -15.52 16.21
C SER A 44 1.33 -15.04 17.63
N THR A 45 1.60 -15.85 18.66
CA THR A 45 1.44 -15.44 20.07
C THR A 45 2.54 -14.45 20.49
N CYS A 46 3.76 -14.67 20.02
CA CYS A 46 4.93 -13.86 20.35
C CYS A 46 4.77 -12.41 19.86
N ILE A 47 4.41 -12.20 18.58
CA ILE A 47 4.32 -10.87 17.95
C ILE A 47 3.27 -9.95 18.60
N VAL A 48 2.34 -10.54 19.36
CA VAL A 48 1.32 -9.79 20.07
C VAL A 48 1.88 -9.13 21.31
N LYS A 49 2.81 -9.82 21.99
CA LYS A 49 3.22 -9.51 23.36
C LYS A 49 4.66 -9.02 23.44
N SER A 50 5.52 -9.50 22.57
CA SER A 50 6.97 -9.32 22.66
C SER A 50 7.51 -8.45 21.53
N ASP A 51 8.81 -8.15 21.62
CA ASP A 51 9.56 -7.48 20.56
C ASP A 51 9.57 -8.32 19.28
N LEU A 52 9.23 -7.69 18.15
CA LEU A 52 9.09 -8.38 16.87
C LEU A 52 10.38 -9.08 16.43
N LYS A 53 11.54 -8.47 16.64
CA LYS A 53 12.82 -9.04 16.21
C LYS A 53 13.09 -10.35 16.93
N LEU A 54 12.85 -10.41 18.25
CA LEU A 54 13.00 -11.65 19.01
C LEU A 54 12.07 -12.76 18.49
N CYS A 55 10.83 -12.42 18.14
CA CYS A 55 9.88 -13.38 17.58
C CYS A 55 10.34 -13.91 16.21
N VAL A 56 10.85 -13.04 15.35
CA VAL A 56 11.41 -13.42 14.04
C VAL A 56 12.63 -14.31 14.22
N ASP A 57 13.58 -13.91 15.06
CA ASP A 57 14.82 -14.65 15.36
C ASP A 57 14.53 -16.07 15.87
N GLU A 58 13.46 -16.26 16.64
CA GLU A 58 13.04 -17.59 17.10
C GLU A 58 12.37 -18.41 15.99
N LEU A 59 11.49 -17.79 15.19
CA LEU A 59 10.81 -18.48 14.09
C LEU A 59 11.80 -19.04 13.07
N ILE A 60 12.79 -18.24 12.66
CA ILE A 60 13.73 -18.62 11.60
C ILE A 60 14.63 -19.81 11.97
N LYS A 61 14.82 -20.11 13.26
CA LYS A 61 15.55 -21.32 13.71
C LYS A 61 14.90 -22.61 13.22
N ASN A 62 13.59 -22.57 12.91
CA ASN A 62 12.85 -23.69 12.37
C ASN A 62 13.05 -23.89 10.85
N GLY A 63 13.77 -22.99 10.17
CA GLY A 63 14.08 -23.04 8.74
C GLY A 63 15.16 -24.07 8.38
N THR A 64 14.98 -25.33 8.77
CA THR A 64 16.03 -26.36 8.68
C THR A 64 16.22 -26.95 7.27
N ASN A 65 15.32 -26.67 6.33
CA ASN A 65 15.42 -27.07 4.92
C ASN A 65 14.75 -26.02 4.01
N GLU A 66 14.94 -26.13 2.71
CA GLU A 66 14.45 -25.20 1.69
C GLU A 66 12.92 -25.01 1.70
N TYR A 67 12.14 -26.06 1.96
CA TYR A 67 10.68 -25.98 2.03
C TYR A 67 10.18 -25.25 3.29
N LYS A 68 10.88 -25.44 4.42
CA LYS A 68 10.61 -24.69 5.65
C LYS A 68 11.04 -23.24 5.53
N LYS A 69 12.21 -22.97 4.92
CA LYS A 69 12.66 -21.61 4.63
C LYS A 69 11.66 -20.87 3.73
N TYR A 70 11.22 -21.52 2.65
CA TYR A 70 10.14 -21.01 1.80
C TYR A 70 8.88 -20.68 2.61
N SER A 71 8.44 -21.60 3.47
CA SER A 71 7.21 -21.42 4.25
C SER A 71 7.34 -20.31 5.30
N ILE A 72 8.49 -20.20 5.97
CA ILE A 72 8.76 -19.13 6.94
C ILE A 72 8.92 -17.79 6.23
N GLY A 73 9.59 -17.75 5.07
CA GLY A 73 9.68 -16.57 4.23
C GLY A 73 8.28 -16.03 3.92
N GLY A 74 7.37 -16.89 3.46
CA GLY A 74 5.97 -16.52 3.22
C GLY A 74 5.25 -15.94 4.44
N VAL A 75 5.52 -16.44 5.66
CA VAL A 75 4.99 -15.84 6.91
C VAL A 75 5.58 -14.45 7.16
N LEU A 76 6.87 -14.28 6.88
CA LEU A 76 7.59 -13.03 7.13
C LEU A 76 7.41 -11.97 6.04
N TYR A 77 6.76 -12.31 4.92
CA TYR A 77 6.62 -11.46 3.74
C TYR A 77 6.10 -10.04 4.01
N GLU A 78 5.10 -9.90 4.89
CA GLU A 78 4.52 -8.62 5.31
C GLU A 78 4.96 -8.19 6.73
N ILE A 79 6.01 -8.81 7.25
CA ILE A 79 6.46 -8.63 8.63
C ILE A 79 7.92 -8.14 8.65
N ASP A 80 8.80 -8.92 8.04
CA ASP A 80 10.23 -8.68 7.93
C ASP A 80 10.65 -9.00 6.49
N ALA A 81 10.53 -8.00 5.62
CA ALA A 81 10.80 -8.14 4.19
C ALA A 81 12.26 -8.54 3.89
N ASP A 82 13.21 -8.16 4.75
CA ASP A 82 14.61 -8.52 4.54
C ASP A 82 14.88 -9.99 4.88
N GLN A 83 14.31 -10.47 5.98
CA GLN A 83 14.42 -11.88 6.35
C GLN A 83 13.60 -12.78 5.40
N SER A 84 12.43 -12.32 4.96
CA SER A 84 11.63 -12.99 3.91
C SER A 84 12.43 -13.14 2.62
N PHE A 85 13.01 -12.05 2.11
CA PHE A 85 13.85 -12.05 0.92
C PHE A 85 14.98 -13.08 1.04
N LYS A 86 15.70 -13.08 2.16
CA LYS A 86 16.84 -13.99 2.39
C LYS A 86 16.39 -15.46 2.38
N LEU A 87 15.28 -15.79 3.03
CA LEU A 87 14.79 -17.16 3.09
C LEU A 87 14.28 -17.67 1.74
N HIS A 88 13.58 -16.83 0.98
CA HIS A 88 13.14 -17.16 -0.37
C HIS A 88 14.32 -17.32 -1.34
N GLU A 89 15.35 -16.47 -1.23
CA GLU A 89 16.61 -16.63 -1.97
C GLU A 89 17.30 -17.95 -1.65
N GLU A 90 17.48 -18.28 -0.37
CA GLU A 90 18.10 -19.54 0.05
C GLU A 90 17.30 -20.76 -0.43
N ALA A 91 15.97 -20.71 -0.40
CA ALA A 91 15.11 -21.77 -0.93
C ALA A 91 15.29 -21.93 -2.44
N TYR A 92 15.23 -20.82 -3.20
CA TYR A 92 15.44 -20.82 -4.64
C TYR A 92 16.82 -21.35 -5.04
N LEU A 93 17.89 -20.91 -4.36
CA LEU A 93 19.25 -21.39 -4.66
C LEU A 93 19.44 -22.88 -4.35
N SER A 94 18.68 -23.42 -3.40
CA SER A 94 18.71 -24.86 -3.06
C SER A 94 17.99 -25.72 -4.11
N ASN A 95 16.94 -25.18 -4.74
CA ASN A 95 16.26 -25.83 -5.86
C ASN A 95 15.74 -24.79 -6.87
N THR A 96 16.58 -24.47 -7.85
CA THR A 96 16.27 -23.45 -8.87
C THR A 96 15.21 -23.90 -9.87
N ASN A 97 14.84 -25.18 -9.87
CA ASN A 97 13.83 -25.77 -10.76
C ASN A 97 12.45 -25.87 -10.11
N ASP A 98 12.31 -25.59 -8.82
CA ASP A 98 11.01 -25.53 -8.17
C ASP A 98 10.24 -24.26 -8.57
N LYS A 99 9.04 -24.44 -9.14
CA LYS A 99 8.25 -23.31 -9.63
C LYS A 99 7.77 -22.35 -8.54
N TYR A 100 7.55 -22.85 -7.31
CA TYR A 100 7.08 -22.02 -6.20
C TYR A 100 8.22 -21.18 -5.66
N PHE A 101 9.41 -21.76 -5.49
CA PHE A 101 10.58 -21.02 -5.03
C PHE A 101 11.00 -19.95 -6.04
N LEU A 102 10.98 -20.31 -7.32
CA LEU A 102 11.25 -19.39 -8.42
C LEU A 102 10.27 -18.22 -8.44
N LEU A 103 8.97 -18.49 -8.29
CA LEU A 103 7.96 -17.43 -8.29
C LEU A 103 8.13 -16.50 -7.09
N GLU A 104 8.22 -17.02 -5.87
CA GLU A 104 8.33 -16.17 -4.68
C GLU A 104 9.61 -15.34 -4.68
N TYR A 105 10.74 -15.92 -5.11
CA TYR A 105 11.98 -15.14 -5.22
C TYR A 105 11.89 -14.05 -6.31
N ALA A 106 11.15 -14.30 -7.41
CA ALA A 106 10.89 -13.26 -8.41
C ALA A 106 10.06 -12.10 -7.83
N ILE A 107 9.04 -12.41 -7.02
CA ILE A 107 8.22 -11.44 -6.29
C ILE A 107 9.08 -10.61 -5.32
N GLU A 108 9.96 -11.26 -4.58
CA GLU A 108 10.89 -10.58 -3.65
C GLU A 108 11.88 -9.65 -4.36
N LEU A 109 12.44 -10.09 -5.49
CA LEU A 109 13.29 -9.24 -6.34
C LEU A 109 12.51 -8.03 -6.87
N HIS A 110 11.27 -8.23 -7.31
CA HIS A 110 10.40 -7.17 -7.81
C HIS A 110 10.16 -6.11 -6.73
N ARG A 111 9.84 -6.53 -5.50
CA ARG A 111 9.66 -5.62 -4.35
C ARG A 111 10.90 -4.81 -4.01
N LYS A 112 12.10 -5.40 -4.18
CA LYS A 112 13.38 -4.69 -4.04
C LYS A 112 13.73 -3.79 -5.21
N GLY A 113 12.85 -3.65 -6.22
CA GLY A 113 13.09 -2.85 -7.42
C GLY A 113 14.11 -3.47 -8.37
N LYS A 114 14.47 -4.75 -8.19
CA LYS A 114 15.38 -5.50 -9.03
C LYS A 114 14.66 -6.04 -10.27
N TYR A 115 14.07 -5.11 -11.04
CA TYR A 115 13.14 -5.42 -12.13
C TYR A 115 13.72 -6.33 -13.21
N THR A 116 15.00 -6.13 -13.59
CA THR A 116 15.66 -6.97 -14.60
C THR A 116 15.84 -8.41 -14.15
N GLU A 117 16.20 -8.65 -12.89
CA GLU A 117 16.34 -10.00 -12.34
C GLU A 117 14.97 -10.67 -12.15
N ALA A 118 14.00 -9.93 -11.62
CA ALA A 118 12.63 -10.40 -11.45
C ALA A 118 12.00 -10.82 -12.79
N ALA A 119 12.15 -10.00 -13.84
CA ALA A 119 11.61 -10.29 -15.16
C ALA A 119 12.10 -11.63 -15.72
N LYS A 120 13.41 -11.93 -15.61
CA LYS A 120 13.97 -13.21 -16.09
C LYS A 120 13.32 -14.42 -15.41
N LEU A 121 13.07 -14.33 -14.11
CA LEU A 121 12.41 -15.42 -13.38
C LEU A 121 10.93 -15.51 -13.74
N TYR A 122 10.21 -14.39 -13.84
CA TYR A 122 8.81 -14.39 -14.27
C TYR A 122 8.62 -14.93 -15.68
N GLU A 123 9.54 -14.67 -16.62
CA GLU A 123 9.50 -15.25 -17.96
C GLU A 123 9.54 -16.77 -17.88
N ARG A 124 10.55 -17.31 -17.17
CA ARG A 124 10.70 -18.76 -16.96
C ARG A 124 9.48 -19.38 -16.26
N TYR A 125 8.90 -18.68 -15.28
CA TYR A 125 7.65 -19.11 -14.64
C TYR A 125 6.48 -19.14 -15.63
N SER A 126 6.29 -18.06 -16.40
CA SER A 126 5.17 -17.89 -17.32
C SER A 126 5.20 -18.87 -18.49
N GLU A 127 6.38 -19.28 -18.95
CA GLU A 127 6.55 -20.34 -19.95
C GLU A 127 6.01 -21.70 -19.47
N ASN A 128 6.15 -21.98 -18.17
CA ASN A 128 5.70 -23.22 -17.54
C ASN A 128 4.30 -23.13 -16.94
N THR A 129 3.82 -21.92 -16.65
CA THR A 129 2.51 -21.65 -16.07
C THR A 129 1.75 -20.59 -16.88
N PRO A 130 1.50 -20.81 -18.19
CA PRO A 130 1.01 -19.77 -19.09
C PRO A 130 -0.41 -19.26 -18.79
N LYS A 131 -1.15 -19.97 -17.93
CA LYS A 131 -2.51 -19.60 -17.48
C LYS A 131 -2.51 -18.61 -16.31
N ASP A 132 -1.37 -18.40 -15.65
CA ASP A 132 -1.29 -17.48 -14.53
C ASP A 132 -1.09 -16.04 -15.04
N VAL A 133 -2.20 -15.34 -15.23
CA VAL A 133 -2.23 -13.98 -15.80
C VAL A 133 -1.46 -12.94 -14.96
N ARG A 134 -1.27 -13.22 -13.67
CA ARG A 134 -0.54 -12.33 -12.74
C ARG A 134 0.92 -12.17 -13.16
N ALA A 135 1.54 -13.24 -13.65
CA ALA A 135 2.91 -13.22 -14.15
C ALA A 135 3.10 -12.21 -15.30
N TYR A 136 2.11 -12.07 -16.18
CA TYR A 136 2.17 -11.08 -17.25
C TYR A 136 1.98 -9.65 -16.75
N ALA A 137 1.21 -9.44 -15.67
CA ALA A 137 1.10 -8.13 -15.04
C ALA A 137 2.44 -7.71 -14.39
N TRP A 138 3.08 -8.62 -13.63
CA TRP A 138 4.40 -8.38 -13.05
C TRP A 138 5.49 -8.17 -14.10
N LEU A 139 5.49 -8.95 -15.18
CA LEU A 139 6.39 -8.74 -16.32
C LEU A 139 6.17 -7.37 -16.96
N SER A 140 4.91 -6.95 -17.13
CA SER A 140 4.59 -5.65 -17.69
C SER A 140 5.17 -4.51 -16.85
N ASP A 141 5.01 -4.59 -15.52
CA ASP A 141 5.58 -3.62 -14.59
C ASP A 141 7.11 -3.66 -14.57
N CYS A 142 7.73 -4.84 -14.53
CA CYS A 142 9.19 -4.95 -14.60
C CYS A 142 9.72 -4.30 -15.89
N TYR A 143 9.11 -4.60 -17.04
CA TYR A 143 9.57 -4.12 -18.33
C TYR A 143 9.36 -2.61 -18.54
N ILE A 144 8.30 -2.02 -18.00
CA ILE A 144 8.15 -0.56 -18.08
C ILE A 144 9.23 0.13 -17.24
N ASN A 145 9.61 -0.47 -16.10
CA ASN A 145 10.65 0.07 -15.23
C ASN A 145 12.08 -0.15 -15.78
N THR A 146 12.33 -1.16 -16.62
CA THR A 146 13.61 -1.35 -17.32
C THR A 146 13.72 -0.61 -18.65
N GLY A 147 12.65 0.08 -19.09
CA GLY A 147 12.61 0.80 -20.37
C GLY A 147 12.33 -0.10 -21.58
N GLU A 148 12.01 -1.37 -21.38
CA GLU A 148 11.63 -2.31 -22.43
C GLU A 148 10.14 -2.17 -22.78
N ILE A 149 9.76 -0.99 -23.26
CA ILE A 149 8.36 -0.55 -23.40
C ILE A 149 7.52 -1.52 -24.23
N GLU A 150 8.04 -2.01 -25.36
CA GLU A 150 7.30 -2.93 -26.24
C GLU A 150 7.03 -4.29 -25.58
N LYS A 151 7.98 -4.79 -24.77
CA LYS A 151 7.75 -6.00 -23.98
C LYS A 151 6.75 -5.77 -22.87
N SER A 152 6.74 -4.58 -22.27
CA SER A 152 5.75 -4.20 -21.27
C SER A 152 4.33 -4.23 -21.85
N LEU A 153 4.12 -3.58 -23.01
CA LEU A 153 2.84 -3.57 -23.72
C LEU A 153 2.41 -4.96 -24.17
N LEU A 154 3.34 -5.78 -24.67
CA LEU A 154 3.07 -7.16 -25.04
C LEU A 154 2.55 -7.99 -23.87
N ASN A 155 3.21 -7.90 -22.71
CA ASN A 155 2.78 -8.62 -21.52
C ASN A 155 1.48 -8.05 -20.95
N TRP A 156 1.27 -6.74 -21.00
CA TRP A 156 -0.01 -6.14 -20.63
C TRP A 156 -1.18 -6.71 -21.44
N ARG A 157 -1.04 -6.85 -22.76
CA ARG A 157 -2.09 -7.48 -23.59
C ARG A 157 -2.40 -8.91 -23.14
N LYS A 158 -1.38 -9.69 -22.76
CA LYS A 158 -1.55 -11.06 -22.26
C LYS A 158 -2.28 -11.15 -20.93
N THR A 159 -2.35 -10.06 -20.14
CA THR A 159 -3.15 -10.04 -18.90
C THR A 159 -4.64 -10.16 -19.18
N ASN A 160 -5.10 -9.78 -20.39
CA ASN A 160 -6.52 -9.67 -20.72
C ASN A 160 -7.33 -8.95 -19.62
N HIS A 161 -6.97 -7.70 -19.35
CA HIS A 161 -7.50 -6.89 -18.24
C HIS A 161 -9.02 -6.96 -18.07
N ALA A 162 -9.79 -6.98 -19.17
CA ALA A 162 -11.25 -7.04 -19.12
C ALA A 162 -11.77 -8.24 -18.29
N GLU A 163 -11.13 -9.40 -18.43
CA GLU A 163 -11.52 -10.64 -17.75
C GLU A 163 -10.80 -10.83 -16.40
N ASN A 164 -9.71 -10.10 -16.14
CA ASN A 164 -8.77 -10.41 -15.05
C ASN A 164 -8.42 -9.23 -14.13
N HIS A 165 -9.14 -8.12 -14.20
CA HIS A 165 -8.81 -6.90 -13.43
C HIS A 165 -8.59 -7.15 -11.93
N ILE A 166 -9.45 -7.93 -11.25
CA ILE A 166 -9.28 -8.27 -9.82
C ILE A 166 -7.95 -8.99 -9.57
N SER A 167 -7.60 -9.96 -10.42
CA SER A 167 -6.34 -10.71 -10.31
C SER A 167 -5.12 -9.81 -10.54
N ILE A 168 -5.24 -8.82 -11.44
CA ILE A 168 -4.19 -7.84 -11.70
C ILE A 168 -4.03 -6.90 -10.51
N ASP A 169 -5.13 -6.42 -9.94
CA ASP A 169 -5.10 -5.53 -8.79
C ASP A 169 -4.44 -6.22 -7.59
N ASN A 170 -4.86 -7.45 -7.29
CA ASN A 170 -4.25 -8.26 -6.23
C ASN A 170 -2.77 -8.55 -6.50
N ALA A 171 -2.38 -8.81 -7.76
CA ALA A 171 -0.99 -9.01 -8.13
C ALA A 171 -0.14 -7.76 -7.85
N MET A 172 -0.65 -6.57 -8.13
CA MET A 172 0.07 -5.33 -7.84
C MET A 172 0.08 -5.01 -6.35
N PHE A 173 -1.00 -5.31 -5.62
CA PHE A 173 -1.03 -5.21 -4.16
C PHE A 173 0.04 -6.09 -3.49
N ILE A 174 0.26 -7.31 -3.98
CA ILE A 174 1.32 -8.19 -3.47
C ILE A 174 2.70 -7.50 -3.54
N ILE A 175 2.96 -6.68 -4.56
CA ILE A 175 4.24 -5.98 -4.72
C ILE A 175 4.28 -4.67 -3.93
N TYR A 176 3.21 -3.85 -4.01
CA TYR A 176 3.23 -2.45 -3.58
C TYR A 176 2.28 -2.11 -2.43
N GLY A 177 1.53 -3.10 -1.92
CA GLY A 177 0.67 -2.97 -0.74
C GLY A 177 1.45 -2.69 0.54
N LYS A 178 0.74 -2.27 1.59
CA LYS A 178 1.34 -1.95 2.88
C LYS A 178 1.84 -3.20 3.61
N THR A 179 3.15 -3.40 3.61
CA THR A 179 3.79 -4.59 4.19
C THR A 179 4.51 -4.33 5.51
N THR A 180 4.19 -3.21 6.19
CA THR A 180 4.88 -2.79 7.41
C THR A 180 3.96 -2.72 8.62
N GLN A 181 2.69 -3.13 8.52
CA GLN A 181 1.71 -2.94 9.60
C GLN A 181 2.14 -3.61 10.92
N ILE A 182 2.65 -4.85 10.87
CA ILE A 182 3.14 -5.56 12.08
C ILE A 182 4.38 -4.85 12.67
N LYS A 183 5.28 -4.37 11.80
CA LYS A 183 6.45 -3.60 12.24
C LYS A 183 6.04 -2.28 12.89
N THR A 184 5.14 -1.52 12.27
CA THR A 184 4.58 -0.28 12.81
C THR A 184 3.94 -0.53 14.18
N ARG A 185 3.14 -1.60 14.32
CA ARG A 185 2.56 -2.01 15.60
C ARG A 185 3.64 -2.25 16.66
N SER A 186 4.69 -3.00 16.32
CA SER A 186 5.82 -3.27 17.22
C SER A 186 6.55 -1.99 17.62
N ASP A 187 6.81 -1.10 16.66
CA ASP A 187 7.48 0.19 16.89
C ASP A 187 6.65 1.05 17.87
N LEU A 188 5.33 1.12 17.68
CA LEU A 188 4.41 1.83 18.58
C LEU A 188 4.37 1.24 20.00
N ARG A 189 4.37 -0.09 20.14
CA ARG A 189 4.46 -0.75 21.45
C ARG A 189 5.78 -0.45 22.14
N SER A 190 6.90 -0.42 21.39
CA SER A 190 8.21 0.00 21.92
C SER A 190 8.20 1.45 22.43
N GLU A 191 7.52 2.36 21.73
CA GLU A 191 7.34 3.74 22.19
C GLU A 191 6.53 3.83 23.49
N ILE A 192 5.46 3.04 23.61
CA ILE A 192 4.63 2.94 24.82
C ILE A 192 5.43 2.40 26.00
N ASP A 193 6.34 1.44 25.76
CA ASP A 193 7.24 0.92 26.78
C ASP A 193 8.28 1.95 27.24
N LYS A 194 8.67 2.88 26.37
CA LYS A 194 9.49 4.04 26.70
C LYS A 194 8.71 5.19 27.33
N GLY A 195 7.40 5.01 27.59
CA GLY A 195 6.54 5.98 28.27
C GLY A 195 5.83 6.99 27.37
N LYS A 196 5.92 6.85 26.03
CA LYS A 196 5.18 7.69 25.09
C LYS A 196 3.74 7.19 24.96
N THR A 197 2.91 7.56 25.93
CA THR A 197 1.51 7.12 26.03
C THR A 197 0.63 7.56 24.86
N SER A 198 0.97 8.67 24.18
CA SER A 198 0.23 9.12 23.00
C SER A 198 0.24 8.09 21.85
N SER A 199 1.19 7.17 21.85
CA SER A 199 1.30 6.12 20.83
C SER A 199 0.21 5.04 20.94
N PHE A 200 -0.61 5.03 22.01
CA PHE A 200 -1.80 4.17 22.08
C PHE A 200 -2.83 4.49 21.01
N TYR A 201 -3.00 5.76 20.65
CA TYR A 201 -3.97 6.19 19.64
C TYR A 201 -3.70 5.54 18.26
N PRO A 202 -2.53 5.75 17.63
CA PRO A 202 -2.23 5.11 16.35
C PRO A 202 -2.12 3.59 16.44
N LEU A 203 -1.73 3.02 17.58
CA LEU A 203 -1.67 1.58 17.78
C LEU A 203 -3.06 0.95 17.68
N LEU A 204 -4.00 1.47 18.46
CA LEU A 204 -5.36 0.96 18.53
C LEU A 204 -6.14 1.29 17.24
N PHE A 205 -5.85 2.42 16.61
CA PHE A 205 -6.40 2.74 15.29
C PHE A 205 -5.95 1.72 14.23
N LEU A 206 -4.66 1.38 14.21
CA LEU A 206 -4.09 0.39 13.30
C LEU A 206 -4.75 -0.98 13.50
N ASP A 207 -4.88 -1.44 14.74
CA ASP A 207 -5.48 -2.74 15.04
C ASP A 207 -6.96 -2.81 14.61
N LYS A 208 -7.69 -1.68 14.65
CA LYS A 208 -9.09 -1.61 14.20
C LYS A 208 -9.24 -1.54 12.68
N ASN A 209 -8.28 -0.92 11.99
CA ASN A 209 -8.34 -0.57 10.57
C ASN A 209 -7.21 -1.23 9.76
N TRP A 210 -7.03 -2.53 9.93
CA TRP A 210 -5.94 -3.29 9.32
C TRP A 210 -6.17 -3.51 7.82
N GLU A 211 -5.30 -2.97 6.99
CA GLU A 211 -5.37 -3.10 5.53
C GLU A 211 -5.03 -4.53 5.10
N THR A 212 -5.88 -5.14 4.25
CA THR A 212 -5.63 -6.47 3.63
C THR A 212 -5.41 -6.39 2.13
N ASP A 213 -5.98 -5.37 1.52
CA ASP A 213 -5.78 -4.97 0.13
C ASP A 213 -6.04 -3.47 0.04
N TRP A 214 -5.98 -2.87 -1.15
CA TRP A 214 -6.14 -1.42 -1.28
C TRP A 214 -7.53 -0.88 -0.92
N TRP A 215 -8.53 -1.75 -0.77
CA TRP A 215 -9.94 -1.38 -0.63
C TRP A 215 -10.53 -1.82 0.71
N ASN A 216 -9.96 -2.87 1.31
CA ASN A 216 -10.50 -3.54 2.47
C ASN A 216 -9.61 -3.33 3.70
N THR A 217 -10.27 -2.98 4.79
CA THR A 217 -9.71 -2.99 6.13
C THR A 217 -10.55 -3.87 7.03
N HIS A 218 -9.94 -4.53 8.02
CA HIS A 218 -10.65 -5.28 9.03
C HIS A 218 -10.04 -5.05 10.42
N THR A 219 -10.73 -5.53 11.44
CA THR A 219 -10.23 -5.48 12.82
C THR A 219 -9.38 -6.70 13.13
N GLN A 220 -8.13 -6.48 13.55
CA GLN A 220 -7.27 -7.50 14.16
C GLN A 220 -7.67 -7.70 15.62
N GLN A 221 -8.78 -8.40 15.85
CA GLN A 221 -9.41 -8.49 17.18
C GLN A 221 -8.42 -8.95 18.26
N TYR A 222 -7.56 -9.91 17.95
CA TYR A 222 -6.59 -10.43 18.90
C TYR A 222 -5.53 -9.39 19.33
N PHE A 223 -5.10 -8.52 18.42
CA PHE A 223 -4.19 -7.43 18.74
C PHE A 223 -4.92 -6.34 19.53
N LEU A 224 -6.09 -5.94 19.04
CA LEU A 224 -6.91 -4.89 19.64
C LEU A 224 -7.24 -5.21 21.11
N ASP A 225 -7.66 -6.44 21.40
CA ASP A 225 -8.02 -6.86 22.77
C ASP A 225 -6.84 -6.77 23.74
N GLU A 226 -5.64 -7.18 23.30
CA GLU A 226 -4.45 -7.15 24.14
C GLU A 226 -3.93 -5.71 24.33
N ASP A 227 -3.99 -4.88 23.29
CA ASP A 227 -3.53 -3.50 23.37
C ASP A 227 -4.51 -2.58 24.12
N ILE A 228 -5.82 -2.88 24.12
CA ILE A 228 -6.79 -2.23 25.02
C ILE A 228 -6.48 -2.55 26.49
N LYS A 229 -6.17 -3.82 26.82
CA LYS A 229 -5.76 -4.20 28.18
C LYS A 229 -4.47 -3.50 28.58
N LEU A 230 -3.51 -3.39 27.65
CA LEU A 230 -2.27 -2.65 27.88
C LEU A 230 -2.53 -1.16 28.14
N ALA A 231 -3.41 -0.54 27.35
CA ALA A 231 -3.83 0.85 27.55
C ALA A 231 -4.48 1.05 28.92
N GLN A 232 -5.41 0.16 29.31
CA GLN A 232 -6.05 0.18 30.62
C GLN A 232 -5.02 0.08 31.76
N ALA A 233 -4.08 -0.84 31.64
CA ALA A 233 -3.05 -1.07 32.66
C ALA A 233 -2.07 0.10 32.80
N LYS A 234 -1.67 0.74 31.70
CA LYS A 234 -0.68 1.84 31.73
C LYS A 234 -1.28 3.22 31.98
N LEU A 235 -2.47 3.49 31.45
CA LEU A 235 -3.13 4.79 31.57
C LEU A 235 -4.02 4.85 32.83
N GLY A 236 -4.71 3.76 33.15
CA GLY A 236 -5.74 3.69 34.18
C GLY A 236 -7.13 4.13 33.71
N GLU A 237 -8.18 3.58 34.32
CA GLU A 237 -9.60 3.83 33.97
C GLU A 237 -10.04 5.30 34.07
N THR A 238 -9.40 6.08 34.95
CA THR A 238 -9.77 7.47 35.17
C THR A 238 -9.09 8.44 34.20
N ASN A 239 -8.07 7.97 33.47
CA ASN A 239 -7.28 8.77 32.54
C ASN A 239 -8.14 9.30 31.38
N PRO A 240 -8.06 10.61 31.05
CA PRO A 240 -8.82 11.19 29.95
C PRO A 240 -8.58 10.48 28.60
N ASP A 241 -7.34 10.12 28.27
CA ASP A 241 -7.02 9.46 27.00
C ASP A 241 -7.66 8.08 26.91
N PHE A 242 -7.60 7.29 28.00
CA PHE A 242 -8.21 5.97 28.01
C PHE A 242 -9.74 6.04 27.89
N LYS A 243 -10.37 7.05 28.50
CA LYS A 243 -11.81 7.30 28.33
C LYS A 243 -12.17 7.63 26.89
N ILE A 244 -11.38 8.47 26.22
CA ILE A 244 -11.57 8.79 24.79
C ILE A 244 -11.43 7.53 23.94
N ILE A 245 -10.40 6.72 24.18
CA ILE A 245 -10.17 5.45 23.48
C ILE A 245 -11.36 4.51 23.64
N LYS A 246 -11.84 4.31 24.87
CA LYS A 246 -12.98 3.44 25.17
C LYS A 246 -14.27 3.95 24.51
N ALA A 247 -14.50 5.26 24.55
CA ALA A 247 -15.64 5.89 23.90
C ALA A 247 -15.58 5.74 22.37
N TYR A 248 -14.41 5.92 21.76
CA TYR A 248 -14.21 5.74 20.31
C TYR A 248 -14.61 4.32 19.89
N PHE A 249 -14.08 3.29 20.56
CA PHE A 249 -14.44 1.91 20.20
C PHE A 249 -15.92 1.61 20.42
N LYS A 250 -16.51 2.14 21.50
CA LYS A 250 -17.94 1.98 21.72
C LYS A 250 -18.76 2.62 20.59
N ILE A 251 -18.36 3.79 20.13
CA ILE A 251 -19.00 4.48 19.00
C ILE A 251 -18.87 3.67 17.71
N LYS A 252 -17.70 3.06 17.44
CA LYS A 252 -17.50 2.20 16.26
C LYS A 252 -18.41 0.97 16.28
N GLU A 253 -18.56 0.30 17.41
CA GLU A 253 -19.52 -0.80 17.56
C GLU A 253 -20.96 -0.35 17.27
N LEU A 254 -21.35 0.80 17.83
CA LEU A 254 -22.70 1.35 17.66
C LEU A 254 -22.95 1.81 16.21
N GLU A 255 -21.92 2.31 15.52
CA GLU A 255 -21.97 2.67 14.09
C GLU A 255 -22.27 1.44 13.24
N GLU A 256 -21.58 0.32 13.49
CA GLU A 256 -21.75 -0.94 12.76
C GLU A 256 -23.19 -1.49 12.86
N ILE A 257 -23.87 -1.27 13.98
CA ILE A 257 -25.26 -1.70 14.21
C ILE A 257 -26.31 -0.58 14.01
N GLY A 258 -25.89 0.62 13.59
CA GLY A 258 -26.80 1.73 13.26
C GLY A 258 -27.49 2.41 14.45
N GLN A 259 -26.90 2.38 15.66
CA GLN A 259 -27.50 2.95 16.88
C GLN A 259 -27.14 4.44 17.09
N SER A 260 -27.71 5.30 16.24
CA SER A 260 -27.43 6.75 16.21
C SER A 260 -27.60 7.46 17.56
N GLU A 261 -28.73 7.31 18.25
CA GLU A 261 -28.98 8.01 19.52
C GLU A 261 -28.03 7.60 20.64
N GLU A 262 -27.61 6.33 20.68
CA GLU A 262 -26.63 5.86 21.66
C GLU A 262 -25.23 6.40 21.36
N ILE A 263 -24.85 6.56 20.08
CA ILE A 263 -23.60 7.24 19.69
C ILE A 263 -23.59 8.66 20.26
N LYS A 264 -24.70 9.39 20.06
CA LYS A 264 -24.83 10.76 20.56
C LYS A 264 -24.67 10.84 22.08
N LYS A 265 -25.28 9.90 22.80
CA LYS A 265 -25.16 9.79 24.26
C LYS A 265 -23.71 9.53 24.69
N VAL A 266 -23.02 8.58 24.05
CA VAL A 266 -21.60 8.28 24.36
C VAL A 266 -20.71 9.50 24.14
N LEU A 267 -20.93 10.26 23.05
CA LEU A 267 -20.20 11.50 22.77
C LEU A 267 -20.39 12.56 23.88
N ILE A 268 -21.63 12.77 24.34
CA ILE A 268 -21.96 13.74 25.40
C ILE A 268 -21.38 13.30 26.75
N GLU A 269 -21.64 12.06 27.16
CA GLU A 269 -21.21 11.52 28.46
C GLU A 269 -19.68 11.53 28.62
N ASN A 270 -18.94 11.30 27.53
CA ASN A 270 -17.48 11.31 27.53
C ASN A 270 -16.88 12.68 27.17
N LYS A 271 -17.71 13.71 26.97
CA LYS A 271 -17.29 15.08 26.64
C LYS A 271 -16.39 15.14 25.40
N ILE A 272 -16.89 14.58 24.29
CA ILE A 272 -16.16 14.49 23.02
C ILE A 272 -16.94 15.26 21.97
N ILE A 273 -16.34 16.32 21.41
CA ILE A 273 -16.79 17.09 20.23
C ILE A 273 -18.14 17.84 20.39
N LEU A 274 -19.22 17.15 20.78
CA LEU A 274 -20.55 17.74 20.95
C LEU A 274 -20.59 18.70 22.13
N GLU A 275 -21.56 19.62 22.13
CA GLU A 275 -21.74 20.63 23.19
C GLU A 275 -20.50 21.50 23.42
N ASN A 276 -19.73 21.75 22.35
CA ASN A 276 -18.48 22.50 22.39
C ASN A 276 -17.39 21.84 23.27
N ASN A 277 -17.49 20.54 23.53
CA ASN A 277 -16.43 19.79 24.18
C ASN A 277 -15.21 19.62 23.25
N PRO A 278 -14.00 19.38 23.80
CA PRO A 278 -12.77 19.32 23.02
C PRO A 278 -12.78 18.30 21.87
N ILE A 279 -12.06 18.64 20.80
CA ILE A 279 -11.75 17.72 19.70
C ILE A 279 -10.59 16.83 20.14
N PRO A 280 -10.66 15.49 19.97
CA PRO A 280 -9.53 14.62 20.26
C PRO A 280 -8.25 15.04 19.52
N ALA A 281 -7.10 14.94 20.19
CA ALA A 281 -5.83 15.42 19.65
C ALA A 281 -5.24 14.54 18.53
N PHE A 282 -5.79 13.34 18.32
CA PHE A 282 -5.36 12.40 17.30
C PHE A 282 -6.27 12.50 16.07
N GLY A 283 -5.68 12.82 14.92
CA GLY A 283 -6.38 13.20 13.70
C GLY A 283 -7.28 12.12 13.14
N GLU A 284 -6.84 10.86 13.13
CA GLU A 284 -7.64 9.76 12.59
C GLU A 284 -8.88 9.47 13.44
N PHE A 285 -8.77 9.52 14.78
CA PHE A 285 -9.93 9.42 15.67
C PHE A 285 -10.90 10.60 15.46
N SER A 286 -10.35 11.82 15.41
CA SER A 286 -11.15 13.03 15.18
C SER A 286 -11.86 13.02 13.84
N SER A 287 -11.19 12.55 12.79
CA SER A 287 -11.76 12.42 11.45
C SER A 287 -12.96 11.46 11.47
N ASP A 288 -12.80 10.30 12.08
CA ASP A 288 -13.88 9.32 12.20
C ASP A 288 -15.07 9.85 13.00
N LEU A 289 -14.80 10.42 14.18
CA LEU A 289 -15.85 10.90 15.08
C LEU A 289 -16.61 12.10 14.49
N LEU A 290 -15.91 13.00 13.79
CA LEU A 290 -16.55 14.11 13.08
C LEU A 290 -17.38 13.62 11.90
N ARG A 291 -16.86 12.70 11.07
CA ARG A 291 -17.63 12.06 9.98
C ARG A 291 -18.91 11.43 10.53
N ILE A 292 -18.81 10.64 11.59
CA ILE A 292 -19.98 10.01 12.25
C ILE A 292 -20.96 11.08 12.71
N SER A 293 -20.47 12.15 13.33
CA SER A 293 -21.31 13.26 13.81
C SER A 293 -22.03 13.99 12.68
N PHE A 294 -21.39 14.21 11.53
CA PHE A 294 -22.00 14.85 10.36
C PHE A 294 -22.99 13.94 9.66
N VAL A 295 -22.64 12.66 9.42
CA VAL A 295 -23.52 11.67 8.77
C VAL A 295 -24.82 11.48 9.58
N ASN A 296 -24.72 11.44 10.90
CA ASN A 296 -25.88 11.34 11.79
C ASN A 296 -26.54 12.69 12.11
N LYS A 297 -26.07 13.80 11.52
CA LYS A 297 -26.62 15.15 11.68
C LYS A 297 -26.60 15.66 13.13
N PHE A 298 -25.67 15.17 13.95
CA PHE A 298 -25.40 15.74 15.29
C PHE A 298 -24.68 17.10 15.19
N LEU A 299 -23.92 17.27 14.11
CA LEU A 299 -23.26 18.51 13.74
C LEU A 299 -23.61 18.88 12.31
N ASN A 300 -23.49 20.18 12.01
CA ASN A 300 -23.53 20.71 10.66
C ASN A 300 -22.11 21.16 10.28
N GLU A 301 -21.62 20.76 9.10
CA GLU A 301 -20.25 21.06 8.64
C GLU A 301 -19.98 22.57 8.58
N ASN A 302 -20.92 23.35 8.03
CA ASN A 302 -20.76 24.79 7.87
C ASN A 302 -20.72 25.52 9.22
N GLU A 303 -21.64 25.17 10.11
CA GLU A 303 -21.66 25.73 11.47
C GLU A 303 -20.40 25.35 12.24
N PHE A 304 -19.99 24.08 12.15
CA PHE A 304 -18.80 23.58 12.85
C PHE A 304 -17.54 24.28 12.36
N TYR A 305 -17.34 24.39 11.04
CA TYR A 305 -16.19 25.09 10.46
C TYR A 305 -16.17 26.57 10.86
N THR A 306 -17.31 27.25 10.77
CA THR A 306 -17.41 28.69 11.11
C THR A 306 -17.08 28.96 12.58
N LYS A 307 -17.51 28.08 13.50
CA LYS A 307 -17.31 28.27 14.94
C LYS A 307 -16.00 27.69 15.47
N ARG A 308 -15.55 26.56 14.92
CA ARG A 308 -14.47 25.71 15.47
C ARG A 308 -13.38 25.35 14.46
N GLY A 309 -13.43 25.87 13.23
CA GLY A 309 -12.37 25.64 12.24
C GLY A 309 -10.99 26.08 12.73
N ASN A 310 -10.88 27.24 13.39
CA ASN A 310 -9.60 27.70 13.94
C ASN A 310 -9.07 26.78 15.05
N GLU A 311 -9.95 26.19 15.87
CA GLU A 311 -9.55 25.21 16.88
C GLU A 311 -8.90 23.98 16.22
N LEU A 312 -9.47 23.47 15.12
CA LEU A 312 -8.87 22.37 14.36
C LEU A 312 -7.49 22.75 13.78
N LEU A 313 -7.37 23.94 13.21
CA LEU A 313 -6.11 24.40 12.61
C LEU A 313 -5.02 24.57 13.69
N ASP A 314 -5.37 25.17 14.82
CA ASP A 314 -4.45 25.33 15.96
C ASP A 314 -4.01 23.97 16.51
N LEU A 315 -4.95 23.03 16.62
CA LEU A 315 -4.66 21.67 17.08
C LEU A 315 -3.73 20.95 16.11
N ALA A 316 -4.00 20.99 14.80
CA ALA A 316 -3.16 20.40 13.77
C ALA A 316 -1.73 20.96 13.81
N ASN A 317 -1.57 22.28 13.97
CA ASN A 317 -0.27 22.92 14.07
C ASN A 317 0.49 22.53 15.35
N LYS A 318 -0.23 22.41 16.47
CA LYS A 318 0.34 22.02 17.77
C LYS A 318 0.81 20.57 17.78
N THR A 319 0.02 19.65 17.25
CA THR A 319 0.32 18.21 17.26
C THR A 319 1.18 17.78 16.08
N LYS A 320 1.28 18.63 15.04
CA LYS A 320 1.84 18.28 13.73
C LYS A 320 1.17 17.05 13.13
N ASP A 321 -0.13 16.90 13.39
CA ASP A 321 -0.99 15.84 12.86
C ASP A 321 -1.62 16.28 11.54
N LYS A 322 -1.26 15.55 10.47
CA LYS A 322 -1.70 15.84 9.10
C LYS A 322 -3.17 15.55 8.86
N ASP A 323 -3.75 14.62 9.62
CA ASP A 323 -5.16 14.24 9.47
C ASP A 323 -6.07 15.30 10.09
N LEU A 324 -5.66 15.94 11.18
CA LEU A 324 -6.34 17.15 11.68
C LEU A 324 -6.33 18.30 10.66
N LEU A 325 -5.19 18.56 10.01
CA LEU A 325 -5.11 19.57 8.97
C LEU A 325 -6.00 19.21 7.77
N ASN A 326 -6.07 17.91 7.45
CA ASN A 326 -6.90 17.42 6.35
C ASN A 326 -8.40 17.58 6.65
N ILE A 327 -8.84 17.37 7.91
CA ILE A 327 -10.20 17.68 8.34
C ILE A 327 -10.50 19.17 8.15
N TYR A 328 -9.59 20.05 8.57
CA TYR A 328 -9.74 21.50 8.39
C TYR A 328 -9.89 21.87 6.91
N ALA A 329 -8.99 21.36 6.06
CA ALA A 329 -9.02 21.63 4.61
C ALA A 329 -10.30 21.10 3.96
N TYR A 330 -10.74 19.89 4.30
CA TYR A 330 -12.00 19.33 3.84
C TYR A 330 -13.19 20.22 4.18
N LEU A 331 -13.31 20.63 5.45
CA LEU A 331 -14.39 21.50 5.90
C LEU A 331 -14.34 22.88 5.22
N GLN A 332 -13.15 23.46 5.05
CA GLN A 332 -12.97 24.70 4.32
C GLN A 332 -13.45 24.58 2.87
N ALA A 333 -13.13 23.47 2.18
CA ALA A 333 -13.60 23.20 0.83
C ALA A 333 -15.12 23.00 0.77
N SER A 334 -15.70 22.29 1.75
CA SER A 334 -17.16 22.09 1.83
C SER A 334 -17.91 23.42 1.96
N VAL A 335 -17.38 24.36 2.75
CA VAL A 335 -18.02 25.66 3.02
C VAL A 335 -17.74 26.70 1.94
N ASN A 336 -16.47 26.84 1.52
CA ASN A 336 -16.04 27.90 0.60
C ASN A 336 -16.00 27.44 -0.86
N GLY A 337 -16.22 26.16 -1.13
CA GLY A 337 -16.06 25.53 -2.44
C GLY A 337 -14.61 25.18 -2.82
N THR A 338 -13.61 25.72 -2.10
CA THR A 338 -12.17 25.48 -2.33
C THR A 338 -11.36 25.61 -1.04
N VAL A 339 -10.18 24.97 -1.01
CA VAL A 339 -9.19 25.15 0.05
C VAL A 339 -8.36 26.41 -0.23
N ASN A 340 -7.99 27.15 0.83
CA ASN A 340 -7.06 28.26 0.73
C ASN A 340 -5.68 27.71 0.29
N PRO A 341 -5.08 28.25 -0.79
CA PRO A 341 -3.77 27.81 -1.28
C PRO A 341 -2.66 27.79 -0.21
N GLU A 342 -2.71 28.66 0.79
CA GLU A 342 -1.72 28.67 1.88
C GLU A 342 -1.85 27.47 2.82
N ILE A 343 -3.07 26.95 3.00
CA ILE A 343 -3.34 25.74 3.80
C ILE A 343 -2.84 24.50 3.05
N ASP A 344 -3.09 24.45 1.74
CA ASP A 344 -2.55 23.40 0.89
C ASP A 344 -1.01 23.45 0.86
N LYS A 345 -0.41 24.65 0.80
CA LYS A 345 1.05 24.81 0.92
C LYS A 345 1.58 24.38 2.28
N LEU A 346 0.88 24.68 3.38
CA LEU A 346 1.25 24.23 4.71
C LEU A 346 1.28 22.70 4.77
N GLY A 347 0.20 22.05 4.33
CA GLY A 347 0.09 20.59 4.32
C GLY A 347 1.11 19.90 3.41
N TRP A 348 1.41 20.50 2.26
CA TRP A 348 2.48 20.05 1.39
C TRP A 348 3.86 20.24 2.03
N LYS A 349 4.23 21.48 2.36
CA LYS A 349 5.62 21.84 2.64
C LYS A 349 6.05 21.47 4.05
N GLU A 350 5.18 21.57 5.04
CA GLU A 350 5.50 21.21 6.43
C GLU A 350 5.09 19.79 6.76
N PHE A 351 3.84 19.40 6.45
CA PHE A 351 3.31 18.09 6.84
C PHE A 351 3.67 16.96 5.86
N LYS A 352 4.23 17.31 4.69
CA LYS A 352 4.69 16.37 3.67
C LYS A 352 3.63 15.37 3.24
N ASP A 353 2.37 15.80 3.14
CA ASP A 353 1.26 14.94 2.75
C ASP A 353 0.76 15.27 1.34
N GLU A 354 0.69 14.24 0.49
CA GLU A 354 0.38 14.36 -0.93
C GLU A 354 -1.03 14.92 -1.17
N ARG A 355 -1.99 14.65 -0.27
CA ARG A 355 -3.39 15.08 -0.42
C ARG A 355 -3.52 16.59 -0.62
N PHE A 356 -2.72 17.37 0.10
CA PHE A 356 -2.71 18.83 -0.01
C PHE A 356 -2.12 19.30 -1.33
N VAL A 357 -1.13 18.59 -1.86
CA VAL A 357 -0.57 18.87 -3.19
C VAL A 357 -1.60 18.59 -4.28
N GLN A 358 -2.36 17.50 -4.14
CA GLN A 358 -3.43 17.17 -5.07
C GLN A 358 -4.53 18.23 -5.05
N SER A 359 -4.95 18.68 -3.86
CA SER A 359 -5.90 19.79 -3.69
C SER A 359 -5.38 21.08 -4.35
N TYR A 360 -4.12 21.44 -4.05
CA TYR A 360 -3.46 22.63 -4.57
C TYR A 360 -3.51 22.72 -6.10
N PHE A 361 -3.09 21.65 -6.77
CA PHE A 361 -3.07 21.63 -8.24
C PHE A 361 -4.45 21.39 -8.85
N SER A 362 -5.39 20.79 -8.13
CA SER A 362 -6.79 20.71 -8.56
C SER A 362 -7.39 22.12 -8.69
N ALA A 363 -7.13 23.00 -7.73
CA ALA A 363 -7.58 24.40 -7.78
C ALA A 363 -6.92 25.20 -8.91
N LYS A 364 -5.68 24.85 -9.30
CA LYS A 364 -4.91 25.49 -10.38
C LYS A 364 -5.07 24.83 -11.75
N ALA A 365 -5.92 23.81 -11.90
CA ALA A 365 -5.87 22.89 -13.04
C ALA A 365 -6.01 23.57 -14.42
N ASN A 366 -6.73 24.70 -14.50
CA ASN A 366 -6.94 25.43 -15.75
C ASN A 366 -5.74 26.29 -16.17
N ASP A 367 -4.94 26.75 -15.21
CA ASP A 367 -3.79 27.63 -15.43
C ASP A 367 -2.46 26.87 -15.47
N LEU A 368 -2.47 25.60 -15.05
CA LEU A 368 -1.28 24.77 -14.93
C LEU A 368 -0.59 24.54 -16.27
N LYS A 369 0.72 24.84 -16.30
CA LYS A 369 1.58 24.65 -17.48
C LYS A 369 2.52 23.49 -17.31
N TYR A 370 2.99 22.94 -18.43
CA TYR A 370 3.93 21.83 -18.44
C TYR A 370 5.21 22.16 -17.67
N ASN A 371 5.76 23.37 -17.81
CA ASN A 371 7.00 23.79 -17.14
C ASN A 371 6.76 24.53 -15.81
N ASP A 372 5.60 24.35 -15.19
CA ASP A 372 5.30 24.96 -13.90
C ASP A 372 6.34 24.57 -12.83
N ILE A 373 6.90 25.58 -12.15
CA ILE A 373 8.00 25.41 -11.20
C ILE A 373 7.52 24.64 -9.97
N GLU A 374 6.33 24.95 -9.46
CA GLU A 374 5.75 24.29 -8.29
C GLU A 374 5.40 22.84 -8.65
N LEU A 375 4.86 22.55 -9.83
CA LEU A 375 4.60 21.17 -10.26
C LEU A 375 5.88 20.33 -10.33
N ASN A 376 6.97 20.90 -10.87
CA ASN A 376 8.26 20.22 -10.92
C ASN A 376 8.86 19.98 -9.53
N GLU A 377 8.60 20.87 -8.58
CA GLU A 377 8.98 20.67 -7.18
C GLU A 377 8.14 19.55 -6.53
N ALA A 378 6.83 19.56 -6.76
CA ALA A 378 5.91 18.54 -6.25
C ALA A 378 6.29 17.13 -6.73
N LEU A 379 6.69 16.99 -8.00
CA LEU A 379 7.17 15.73 -8.56
C LEU A 379 8.46 15.23 -7.90
N LYS A 380 9.29 16.12 -7.33
CA LYS A 380 10.48 15.74 -6.56
C LYS A 380 10.12 15.35 -5.13
N ASP A 381 9.18 16.07 -4.52
CA ASP A 381 8.71 15.79 -3.16
C ASP A 381 7.92 14.47 -3.09
N PHE A 382 7.16 14.15 -4.15
CA PHE A 382 6.31 12.95 -4.24
C PHE A 382 6.62 12.15 -5.52
N PRO A 383 7.80 11.52 -5.61
CA PRO A 383 8.26 10.85 -6.84
C PRO A 383 7.41 9.63 -7.22
N ASN A 384 6.59 9.11 -6.31
CA ASN A 384 5.68 7.99 -6.55
C ASN A 384 4.22 8.41 -6.77
N SER A 385 3.89 9.71 -6.78
CA SER A 385 2.52 10.18 -7.00
C SER A 385 2.08 9.97 -8.44
N SER A 386 1.15 9.06 -8.70
CA SER A 386 0.61 8.92 -10.05
C SER A 386 -0.24 10.11 -10.47
N TYR A 387 -0.94 10.76 -9.53
CA TYR A 387 -1.73 11.97 -9.80
C TYR A 387 -0.88 13.12 -10.35
N LEU A 388 0.27 13.42 -9.75
CA LEU A 388 1.14 14.52 -10.22
C LEU A 388 1.73 14.23 -11.59
N PHE A 389 2.14 12.99 -11.85
CA PHE A 389 2.60 12.58 -13.18
C PHE A 389 1.47 12.60 -14.21
N TRP A 390 0.23 12.33 -13.80
CA TRP A 390 -0.94 12.49 -14.66
C TRP A 390 -1.18 13.96 -15.03
N LEU A 391 -1.09 14.88 -14.07
CA LEU A 391 -1.14 16.32 -14.36
C LEU A 391 -0.05 16.74 -15.35
N LYS A 392 1.18 16.29 -15.15
CA LYS A 392 2.31 16.58 -16.05
C LYS A 392 2.04 16.07 -17.47
N ALA A 393 1.58 14.83 -17.62
CA ALA A 393 1.22 14.24 -18.91
C ALA A 393 0.04 14.99 -19.58
N LYS A 394 -0.96 15.40 -18.79
CA LYS A 394 -2.10 16.19 -19.26
C LYS A 394 -1.65 17.56 -19.79
N CYS A 395 -0.80 18.29 -19.06
CA CYS A 395 -0.25 19.56 -19.52
C CYS A 395 0.57 19.40 -20.79
N ALA A 396 1.39 18.34 -20.91
CA ALA A 396 2.14 18.06 -22.14
C ALA A 396 1.19 17.92 -23.34
N LYS A 397 0.10 17.16 -23.18
CA LYS A 397 -0.90 16.95 -24.21
C LYS A 397 -1.61 18.26 -24.61
N LEU A 398 -2.06 19.05 -23.63
CA LEU A 398 -2.75 20.32 -23.89
C LEU A 398 -1.87 21.35 -24.60
N GLU A 399 -0.55 21.31 -24.36
CA GLU A 399 0.42 22.20 -24.99
C GLU A 399 1.01 21.62 -26.30
N ASN A 400 0.46 20.53 -26.84
CA ASN A 400 0.97 19.83 -28.04
C ASN A 400 2.46 19.46 -27.93
N ARG A 401 2.92 19.05 -26.74
CA ARG A 401 4.27 18.54 -26.50
C ARG A 401 4.30 17.00 -26.61
N PRO A 402 5.46 16.38 -26.88
CA PRO A 402 5.61 14.94 -26.82
C PRO A 402 5.16 14.38 -25.45
N VAL A 403 4.19 13.46 -25.46
CA VAL A 403 3.57 12.94 -24.24
C VAL A 403 4.15 11.59 -23.83
N ARG A 404 4.71 10.82 -24.78
CA ARG A 404 5.13 9.42 -24.58
C ARG A 404 5.97 9.21 -23.32
N GLN A 405 7.01 10.02 -23.11
CA GLN A 405 7.86 9.88 -21.92
C GLN A 405 7.11 10.18 -20.61
N ASN A 406 6.26 11.21 -20.60
CA ASN A 406 5.44 11.53 -19.42
C ASN A 406 4.43 10.41 -19.11
N LEU A 407 3.89 9.78 -20.16
CA LEU A 407 2.98 8.66 -20.04
C LEU A 407 3.67 7.40 -19.50
N ILE A 408 4.89 7.11 -19.93
CA ILE A 408 5.72 6.02 -19.37
C ILE A 408 5.96 6.26 -17.88
N GLU A 409 6.36 7.48 -17.50
CA GLU A 409 6.60 7.79 -16.09
C GLU A 409 5.32 7.71 -15.25
N LEU A 410 4.17 8.13 -15.78
CA LEU A 410 2.86 7.93 -15.16
C LEU A 410 2.54 6.45 -14.95
N ILE A 411 2.66 5.63 -15.99
CA ILE A 411 2.37 4.18 -15.94
C ILE A 411 3.20 3.49 -14.86
N LYS A 412 4.50 3.82 -14.75
CA LYS A 412 5.37 3.30 -13.68
C LYS A 412 4.85 3.59 -12.28
N ARG A 413 4.19 4.73 -12.05
CA ARG A 413 3.61 5.08 -10.74
C ARG A 413 2.24 4.47 -10.56
N GLU A 414 1.46 4.40 -11.63
CA GLU A 414 0.16 3.74 -11.60
C GLU A 414 0.29 2.28 -11.15
N PHE A 415 1.25 1.50 -11.66
CA PHE A 415 1.49 0.15 -11.14
C PHE A 415 1.70 0.08 -9.62
N LYS A 416 2.24 1.15 -9.01
CA LYS A 416 2.54 1.21 -7.57
C LYS A 416 1.35 1.62 -6.72
N THR A 417 0.48 2.48 -7.24
CA THR A 417 -0.50 3.18 -6.40
C THR A 417 -1.94 3.09 -6.89
N PHE A 418 -2.16 2.89 -8.20
CA PHE A 418 -3.44 3.17 -8.88
C PHE A 418 -4.06 4.53 -8.50
N GLY A 419 -3.20 5.51 -8.18
CA GLY A 419 -3.62 6.73 -7.51
C GLY A 419 -4.43 7.71 -8.35
N THR A 420 -4.56 7.51 -9.66
CA THR A 420 -5.45 8.32 -10.51
C THR A 420 -6.89 7.78 -10.56
N ASP A 421 -7.12 6.55 -10.09
CA ASP A 421 -8.47 6.03 -9.87
C ASP A 421 -8.86 6.28 -8.40
N PRO A 422 -9.96 7.02 -8.13
CA PRO A 422 -10.39 7.29 -6.75
C PRO A 422 -10.63 6.04 -5.91
N ASN A 423 -10.96 4.91 -6.56
CA ASN A 423 -11.19 3.64 -5.90
C ASN A 423 -9.97 2.71 -5.95
N LYS A 424 -8.83 3.18 -6.46
CA LYS A 424 -7.58 2.40 -6.61
C LYS A 424 -7.77 1.08 -7.36
N TYR A 425 -8.43 1.15 -8.51
CA TYR A 425 -8.51 0.03 -9.47
C TYR A 425 -7.60 0.28 -10.67
N SER A 426 -7.14 -0.79 -11.31
CA SER A 426 -6.26 -0.72 -12.51
C SER A 426 -6.93 -0.18 -13.79
N TYR A 427 -8.17 0.33 -13.74
CA TYR A 427 -8.88 0.81 -14.93
C TYR A 427 -8.18 2.00 -15.60
N ARG A 428 -7.65 2.94 -14.82
CA ARG A 428 -6.88 4.07 -15.35
C ARG A 428 -5.57 3.60 -15.98
N LEU A 429 -4.84 2.71 -15.30
CA LEU A 429 -3.66 2.05 -15.85
C LEU A 429 -3.95 1.40 -17.21
N LYS A 430 -5.05 0.65 -17.34
CA LYS A 430 -5.47 0.07 -18.63
C LYS A 430 -5.60 1.13 -19.73
N SER A 431 -6.26 2.25 -19.44
CA SER A 431 -6.41 3.34 -20.40
C SER A 431 -5.06 3.97 -20.78
N TYR A 432 -4.16 4.13 -19.83
CA TYR A 432 -2.83 4.69 -20.09
C TYR A 432 -1.96 3.74 -20.93
N MET A 433 -1.98 2.44 -20.65
CA MET A 433 -1.30 1.44 -21.48
C MET A 433 -1.81 1.45 -22.92
N GLY A 434 -3.14 1.52 -23.12
CA GLY A 434 -3.71 1.64 -24.46
C GLY A 434 -3.35 2.95 -25.16
N THR A 435 -3.23 4.06 -24.41
CA THR A 435 -2.75 5.33 -24.96
C THR A 435 -1.28 5.24 -25.38
N LEU A 436 -0.44 4.60 -24.57
CA LEU A 436 0.99 4.43 -24.84
C LEU A 436 1.26 3.57 -26.08
N GLU A 437 0.39 2.60 -26.36
CA GLU A 437 0.46 1.76 -27.56
C GLU A 437 0.21 2.55 -28.84
N VAL A 438 -0.66 3.57 -28.80
CA VAL A 438 -0.97 4.43 -29.95
C VAL A 438 0.06 5.56 -30.12
N GLU A 439 0.59 6.08 -29.02
CA GLU A 439 1.53 7.21 -29.01
C GLU A 439 2.95 6.76 -29.39
N LYS A 440 3.24 6.61 -30.68
CA LYS A 440 4.53 6.03 -31.16
C LYS A 440 5.76 6.92 -31.00
N THR A 441 5.61 8.22 -30.73
CA THR A 441 6.71 9.20 -30.64
C THR A 441 6.63 10.03 -29.39
#